data_AF-A0A0G1J7P5-F1
#
_entry.id   AF-A0A0G1J7P5-F1
#
_cell.length_a   1.000
_cell.length_b   1.000
_cell.length_c   1.000
_cell.angle_alpha   90.00
_cell.angle_beta   90.00
_cell.angle_gamma   90.00
#
_symmetry.space_group_name_H-M   'P 1'
#
loop_
_entity.id
_entity.type
_entity.pdbx_description
1 polymer ?
#
loop_
_entity_poly.entity_id
_entity_poly.type
_entity_poly.pdbx_seq_one_letter_code
_entity_poly.pdbx_strand_id
1 'polypeptide(L)'
;MGKAKQLEKNIKLSEKLAEYIASTPSAVKNIPAGASFVVFSSKDEELNKLNSKLVVSLKSEGKKVVKATEEKNKKTPWSFSLAI
;
A
#
# COMPACT_ATOMS: atom_id res chain seq x y z
N MET A 1 0.23 -9.81 15.56
CA MET A 1 1.38 -10.02 14.65
C MET A 1 2.54 -9.14 15.12
N GLY A 2 3.75 -9.69 15.20
CA GLY A 2 4.95 -8.93 15.60
C GLY A 2 5.52 -8.09 14.45
N LYS A 3 6.35 -7.10 14.78
CA LYS A 3 6.95 -6.14 13.82
C LYS A 3 7.72 -6.82 12.68
N ALA A 4 8.53 -7.83 12.99
CA ALA A 4 9.30 -8.56 11.97
C ALA A 4 8.40 -9.25 10.94
N LYS A 5 7.31 -9.90 11.40
CA LYS A 5 6.34 -10.56 10.52
C LYS A 5 5.52 -9.57 9.70
N GLN A 6 5.18 -8.41 10.28
CA GLN A 6 4.55 -7.31 9.54
C GLN A 6 5.47 -6.80 8.43
N LEU A 7 6.76 -6.58 8.73
CA LEU A 7 7.76 -6.12 7.76
C LEU A 7 7.89 -7.11 6.60
N GLU A 8 8.07 -8.39 6.89
CA GLU A 8 8.21 -9.44 5.86
C GLU A 8 7.00 -9.46 4.92
N LYS A 9 5.78 -9.40 5.47
CA LYS A 9 4.55 -9.36 4.66
C LYS A 9 4.45 -8.09 3.83
N ASN A 10 4.82 -6.94 4.40
CA ASN A 10 4.82 -5.67 3.67
C ASN A 10 5.83 -5.65 2.53
N ILE A 11 7.03 -6.22 2.70
CA ILE A 11 8.02 -6.36 1.63
C ILE A 11 7.43 -7.16 0.47
N LYS A 12 6.92 -8.37 0.75
CA LYS A 12 6.31 -9.23 -0.29
C LYS A 12 5.15 -8.57 -1.03
N LEU A 13 4.31 -7.82 -0.32
CA LEU A 13 3.19 -7.11 -0.94
C LEU A 13 3.65 -5.88 -1.74
N SER A 14 4.73 -5.23 -1.30
CA SER A 14 5.35 -4.09 -2.00
C SER A 14 6.06 -4.52 -3.28
N GLU A 15 6.70 -5.70 -3.30
CA GLU A 15 7.28 -6.28 -4.51
C GLU A 15 6.21 -6.45 -5.60
N LYS A 16 5.07 -7.10 -5.26
CA LYS A 16 3.93 -7.23 -6.18
C LYS A 16 3.38 -5.90 -6.67
N LEU A 17 3.33 -4.90 -5.79
CA LEU A 17 2.88 -3.57 -6.16
C LEU A 17 3.86 -2.92 -7.15
N ALA A 18 5.16 -3.04 -6.90
CA ALA A 18 6.20 -2.49 -7.76
C ALA A 18 6.15 -3.11 -9.17
N GLU A 19 5.98 -4.44 -9.26
CA GLU A 19 5.79 -5.15 -10.54
C GLU A 19 4.57 -4.63 -11.31
N TYR A 20 3.45 -4.41 -10.61
CA TYR A 20 2.24 -3.87 -11.23
C TYR A 20 2.44 -2.43 -11.73
N ILE A 21 3.07 -1.57 -10.94
CA ILE A 21 3.34 -0.18 -11.33
C ILE A 21 4.32 -0.14 -12.53
N ALA A 22 5.36 -0.96 -12.52
CA ALA A 22 6.32 -1.05 -13.62
C ALA A 22 5.67 -1.50 -14.94
N SER A 23 4.75 -2.46 -14.88
CA SER A 23 4.01 -2.96 -16.05
C SER A 23 2.81 -2.07 -16.45
N THR A 24 2.29 -1.25 -15.53
CA THR A 24 1.14 -0.36 -15.77
C THR A 24 1.41 1.06 -15.22
N PRO A 25 2.33 1.85 -15.82
CA PRO A 25 2.72 3.15 -15.27
C PRO A 25 1.57 4.16 -15.16
N SER A 26 0.57 4.05 -16.02
CA SER A 26 -0.64 4.90 -16.00
C SER A 26 -1.46 4.75 -14.72
N ALA A 27 -1.33 3.63 -14.00
CA ALA A 27 -2.06 3.36 -12.76
C ALA A 27 -1.73 4.34 -11.63
N VAL A 28 -0.56 4.98 -11.67
CA VAL A 28 -0.11 5.94 -10.65
C VAL A 28 -0.03 7.38 -11.16
N LYS A 29 -0.59 7.68 -12.33
CA LYS A 29 -0.49 9.01 -12.96
C LYS A 29 -0.97 10.17 -12.07
N ASN A 30 -1.96 9.92 -11.20
CA ASN A 30 -2.55 10.92 -10.31
C ASN A 30 -1.97 10.87 -8.89
N ILE A 31 -0.92 10.08 -8.65
CA ILE A 31 -0.29 9.98 -7.34
C ILE A 31 0.71 11.14 -7.17
N PRO A 32 0.62 11.92 -6.06
CA PRO A 32 1.57 13.00 -5.80
C PRO A 32 3.01 12.50 -5.73
N ALA A 33 3.93 13.26 -6.32
CA ALA A 33 5.36 13.01 -6.16
C ALA A 33 5.75 13.05 -4.67
N GLY A 34 6.63 12.13 -4.27
CA GLY A 34 7.08 11.97 -2.88
C GLY A 34 6.07 11.32 -1.94
N ALA A 35 4.95 10.78 -2.44
CA ALA A 35 4.02 10.03 -1.62
C ALA A 35 4.62 8.69 -1.14
N SER A 36 4.38 8.37 0.13
CA SER A 36 4.68 7.06 0.72
C SER A 36 3.53 6.10 0.46
N PHE A 37 3.82 4.92 -0.07
CA PHE A 37 2.82 3.86 -0.23
C PHE A 37 2.74 3.01 1.05
N VAL A 38 1.51 2.73 1.46
CA VAL A 38 1.22 1.69 2.46
C VAL A 38 0.33 0.65 1.80
N VAL A 39 0.82 -0.59 1.80
CA VAL A 39 0.18 -1.72 1.13
C VAL A 39 -0.90 -2.36 2.00
N PHE A 40 -2.01 -2.77 1.41
CA PHE A 40 -3.11 -3.47 2.06
C PHE A 40 -3.41 -4.75 1.30
N SER A 41 -3.58 -5.86 2.03
CA SER A 41 -3.85 -7.16 1.43
C SER A 41 -5.34 -7.39 1.26
N SER A 42 -5.71 -8.07 0.17
CA SER A 42 -7.07 -8.56 -0.06
C SER A 42 -7.52 -9.67 0.91
N LYS A 43 -6.57 -10.27 1.66
CA LYS A 43 -6.79 -11.48 2.47
C LYS A 43 -6.30 -11.38 3.92
N ASP A 44 -5.48 -10.38 4.26
CA ASP A 44 -4.82 -10.30 5.57
C ASP A 44 -5.33 -9.11 6.40
N GLU A 45 -6.44 -9.33 7.11
CA GLU A 45 -7.04 -8.28 7.94
C GLU A 45 -6.16 -7.84 9.10
N GLU A 46 -5.35 -8.74 9.67
CA GLU A 46 -4.46 -8.42 10.78
C GLU A 46 -3.35 -7.48 10.32
N LEU A 47 -2.75 -7.76 9.16
CA LEU A 47 -1.80 -6.87 8.51
C LEU A 47 -2.43 -5.51 8.21
N ASN A 48 -3.64 -5.50 7.66
CA ASN A 48 -4.37 -4.28 7.30
C ASN A 48 -4.66 -3.39 8.52
N LYS A 49 -4.99 -3.98 9.68
CA LYS A 49 -5.15 -3.22 10.94
C LYS A 49 -3.84 -2.56 11.37
N LEU A 50 -2.71 -3.26 11.29
CA LEU A 50 -1.40 -2.69 11.61
C LEU A 50 -0.98 -1.60 10.63
N ASN A 51 -1.20 -1.83 9.34
CA ASN A 51 -0.88 -0.85 8.29
C ASN A 51 -1.80 0.38 8.36
N SER A 52 -3.04 0.24 8.83
CA SER A 52 -3.91 1.39 9.13
C SER A 52 -3.30 2.30 10.21
N LYS A 53 -2.72 1.72 11.27
CA LYS A 53 -2.01 2.48 12.29
C LYS A 53 -0.74 3.14 11.74
N LEU A 54 -0.03 2.45 10.85
CA LEU A 54 1.14 3.01 10.16
C LEU A 54 0.75 4.23 9.31
N VAL A 55 -0.36 4.18 8.58
CA VAL A 55 -0.88 5.34 7.83
C VAL A 55 -1.09 6.53 8.76
N VAL A 56 -1.72 6.34 9.92
CA VAL A 56 -1.93 7.42 10.90
C VAL A 56 -0.61 8.01 11.39
N SER A 57 0.39 7.17 11.71
CA SER A 57 1.72 7.63 12.12
C SER A 57 2.39 8.48 11.02
N LEU A 58 2.43 7.97 9.80
CA LEU A 58 3.05 8.68 8.67
C LEU A 58 2.36 10.02 8.37
N LYS A 59 1.03 10.07 8.52
CA LYS A 59 0.28 11.33 8.41
C LYS A 59 0.66 12.32 9.51
N SER A 60 0.81 11.86 10.77
CA SER A 60 1.25 12.73 11.86
C SER A 60 2.68 13.27 11.67
N GLU A 61 3.50 12.57 10.88
CA GLU A 61 4.83 13.01 10.44
C GLU A 61 4.77 13.97 9.22
N GLY A 62 3.58 14.36 8.76
CA GLY A 62 3.41 15.27 7.61
C GLY A 62 3.63 14.62 6.25
N LYS A 63 3.74 13.28 6.17
CA LYS A 63 3.96 12.58 4.91
C LYS A 63 2.65 12.50 4.10
N LYS A 64 2.77 12.65 2.78
CA LYS A 64 1.70 12.29 1.84
C LYS A 64 1.62 10.77 1.77
N VAL A 65 0.48 10.18 2.10
CA VAL A 65 0.33 8.72 2.16
C VAL A 65 -0.70 8.25 1.14
N VAL A 66 -0.35 7.21 0.40
CA VAL A 66 -1.23 6.49 -0.52
C VAL A 66 -1.47 5.10 0.05
N LYS A 67 -2.74 4.74 0.21
CA LYS A 67 -3.12 3.35 0.46
C LYS A 67 -3.19 2.62 -0.87
N ALA A 68 -2.36 1.60 -1.03
CA ALA A 68 -2.41 0.69 -2.17
C ALA A 68 -3.02 -0.63 -1.72
N THR A 69 -4.23 -0.93 -2.17
CA THR A 69 -4.99 -2.11 -1.73
C THR A 69 -5.00 -3.15 -2.83
N GLU A 70 -4.56 -4.36 -2.51
CA GLU A 70 -4.68 -5.52 -3.39
C GLU A 70 -6.17 -5.85 -3.55
N GLU A 71 -6.60 -6.02 -4.80
CA GLU A 71 -7.97 -6.31 -5.18
C GLU A 71 -8.10 -7.76 -5.63
N LYS A 72 -9.32 -8.32 -5.52
CA LYS A 72 -9.62 -9.66 -6.04
C LYS A 72 -9.71 -9.69 -7.57
N ASN A 73 -9.83 -8.53 -8.22
CA ASN A 73 -9.98 -8.40 -9.66
C ASN A 73 -8.63 -8.52 -10.38
N LYS A 74 -8.45 -9.54 -11.21
CA LYS A 74 -7.19 -9.76 -11.96
C LYS A 74 -6.85 -8.67 -12.98
N LYS A 75 -7.84 -7.94 -13.52
CA LYS A 75 -7.58 -6.86 -14.50
C LYS A 75 -7.09 -5.57 -13.85
N THR A 76 -7.53 -5.32 -12.62
CA THR A 76 -7.14 -4.16 -11.81
C THR A 76 -6.79 -4.69 -10.41
N PRO A 77 -5.63 -5.36 -10.27
CA PRO A 77 -5.26 -6.05 -9.04
C PRO A 77 -4.92 -5.10 -7.89
N TRP A 78 -4.91 -3.80 -8.14
CA TRP A 78 -4.63 -2.78 -7.16
C TRP A 78 -5.57 -1.59 -7.28
N SER A 79 -6.00 -1.06 -6.14
CA SER A 79 -6.66 0.24 -6.02
C SER A 79 -5.80 1.21 -5.20
N PHE A 80 -5.87 2.49 -5.54
CA PHE A 80 -5.10 3.55 -4.89
C PHE A 80 -6.04 4.59 -4.32
N SER A 81 -5.84 4.95 -3.05
CA SER A 81 -6.55 6.07 -2.43
C SER A 81 -5.58 6.94 -1.63
N LEU A 82 -5.74 8.25 -1.75
CA LEU A 82 -5.02 9.18 -0.90
C LEU A 82 -5.56 9.06 0.53
N ALA A 83 -4.66 8.90 1.49
CA ALA A 83 -5.01 9.02 2.90
C ALA A 83 -5.02 10.50 3.28
N ILE A 84 -6.07 11.21 2.84
CA ILE A 84 -6.36 12.61 3.20
C ILE A 84 -6.61 12.71 4.70
#